data_AF-A0A938EVG5-F1
#
_entry.id   AF-A0A938EVG5-F1
#
_cell.length_a   1.000
_cell.length_b   1.000
_cell.length_c   1.000
_cell.angle_alpha   90.00
_cell.angle_beta   90.00
_cell.angle_gamma   90.00
#
_symmetry.space_group_name_H-M   'P 1'
#
loop_
_entity.id
_entity.type
_entity.pdbx_description
1 polymer ?
#
loop_
_entity_poly.entity_id
_entity_poly.type
_entity_poly.pdbx_seq_one_letter_code
_entity_poly.pdbx_strand_id
1 'polypeptide(L)'
;MKKKLNLHDKFEFHFSKCHKNLKKEFFYRLINFSHLVKLRYIIIDKTLIFSEYLRKQGFYDYFTKLILQHENNEILEAVVYLDKNRSKAKRYSFNKYINEQINLINKKKKILKIKHCDSKDFCVIQIADMCAGTVFQKYEKGNLEFYNLIKPLINDEWIFKEKHK
;
A
#
# COMPACT_ATOMS: atom_id res chain seq x y z
N MET A 1 -13.91 4.70 13.49
CA MET A 1 -14.50 5.09 12.18
C MET A 1 -15.85 4.41 11.93
N LYS A 2 -15.93 3.07 11.90
CA LYS A 2 -17.17 2.30 11.60
C LYS A 2 -18.39 2.66 12.46
N LYS A 3 -18.23 2.66 13.79
CA LYS A 3 -19.30 3.05 14.74
C LYS A 3 -19.87 4.45 14.48
N LYS A 4 -19.02 5.42 14.11
CA LYS A 4 -19.45 6.80 13.80
C LYS A 4 -20.24 6.91 12.49
N LEU A 5 -20.24 5.85 11.68
CA LEU A 5 -20.94 5.76 10.39
C LEU A 5 -22.12 4.79 10.43
N ASN A 6 -22.50 4.30 11.62
CA ASN A 6 -23.52 3.27 11.80
C ASN A 6 -23.27 2.02 10.93
N LEU A 7 -22.00 1.68 10.71
CA LEU A 7 -21.60 0.48 9.98
C LEU A 7 -21.34 -0.66 10.96
N HIS A 8 -21.72 -1.88 10.54
CA HIS A 8 -21.41 -3.10 11.29
C HIS A 8 -19.89 -3.23 11.53
N ASP A 9 -19.47 -3.81 12.65
CA ASP A 9 -18.05 -3.91 13.00
C ASP A 9 -17.22 -4.71 11.98
N LYS A 10 -17.86 -5.69 11.32
CA LYS A 10 -17.28 -6.47 10.21
C LYS A 10 -17.34 -5.78 8.84
N PHE A 11 -17.88 -4.56 8.75
CA PHE A 11 -17.88 -3.82 7.49
C PHE A 11 -16.46 -3.57 7.01
N GLU A 12 -16.22 -3.74 5.72
CA GLU A 12 -14.92 -3.57 5.09
C GLU A 12 -14.98 -2.42 4.09
N PHE A 13 -14.12 -1.42 4.30
CA PHE A 13 -13.94 -0.38 3.30
C PHE A 13 -13.11 -0.94 2.17
N HIS A 14 -13.70 -0.95 0.97
CA HIS A 14 -13.01 -1.25 -0.26
C HIS A 14 -13.39 -0.19 -1.29
N PHE A 15 -12.39 0.43 -1.91
CA PHE A 15 -12.60 1.55 -2.81
C PHE A 15 -13.55 1.20 -3.97
N SER A 16 -13.47 -0.01 -4.52
CA SER A 16 -14.33 -0.43 -5.63
C SER A 16 -15.79 -0.65 -5.20
N LYS A 17 -16.03 -1.03 -3.94
CA LYS A 17 -17.35 -1.43 -3.41
C LYS A 17 -18.08 -0.31 -2.68
N CYS A 18 -17.36 0.61 -2.04
CA CYS A 18 -17.98 1.72 -1.34
C CYS A 18 -18.63 2.68 -2.35
N HIS A 19 -19.82 3.19 -2.02
CA HIS A 19 -20.44 4.26 -2.81
C HIS A 19 -19.77 5.61 -2.52
N LYS A 20 -20.02 6.59 -3.40
CA LYS A 20 -19.33 7.89 -3.42
C LYS A 20 -19.32 8.63 -2.08
N ASN A 21 -20.48 8.76 -1.42
CA ASN A 21 -20.59 9.47 -0.15
C ASN A 21 -19.78 8.80 0.97
N LEU A 22 -19.80 7.47 1.03
CA LEU A 22 -19.01 6.71 1.99
C LEU A 22 -17.51 6.89 1.77
N LYS A 23 -17.04 6.98 0.51
CA LYS A 23 -15.63 7.30 0.22
C LYS A 23 -15.24 8.69 0.71
N LYS A 24 -16.07 9.71 0.45
CA LYS A 24 -15.81 11.08 0.94
C LYS A 24 -15.69 11.10 2.45
N GLU A 25 -16.66 10.50 3.12
CA GLU A 25 -16.71 10.45 4.57
C GLU A 25 -15.55 9.66 5.18
N PHE A 26 -15.12 8.57 4.52
CA PHE A 26 -13.90 7.87 4.88
C PHE A 26 -12.69 8.81 4.86
N PHE A 27 -12.47 9.53 3.76
CA PHE A 27 -11.30 10.40 3.62
C PHE A 27 -11.36 11.62 4.54
N TYR A 28 -12.53 12.28 4.69
CA TYR A 28 -12.68 13.38 5.65
C TYR A 28 -12.35 12.98 7.08
N ARG A 29 -12.61 11.72 7.46
CA ARG A 29 -12.19 11.22 8.77
C ARG A 29 -10.71 10.86 8.81
N LEU A 30 -10.18 10.28 7.74
CA LEU A 30 -8.77 9.90 7.66
C LEU A 30 -7.84 11.11 7.77
N ILE A 31 -8.16 12.24 7.12
CA ILE A 31 -7.29 13.43 7.15
C ILE A 31 -7.13 14.03 8.55
N ASN A 32 -8.09 13.80 9.46
CA ASN A 32 -7.97 14.24 10.85
C ASN A 32 -6.82 13.53 11.59
N PHE A 33 -6.32 12.44 11.02
CA PHE A 33 -5.16 11.68 11.50
C PHE A 33 -3.93 11.87 10.60
N SER A 34 -3.87 12.94 9.79
CA SER A 34 -2.75 13.22 8.88
C SER A 34 -1.38 13.34 9.59
N HIS A 35 -1.36 13.68 10.87
CA HIS A 35 -0.14 13.67 11.69
C HIS A 35 0.36 12.25 12.05
N LEU A 36 -0.51 11.22 11.95
CA LEU A 36 -0.17 9.82 12.24
C LEU A 36 -0.08 8.95 10.99
N VAL A 37 -0.67 9.40 9.88
CA VAL A 37 -0.80 8.62 8.65
C VAL A 37 -0.07 9.32 7.52
N LYS A 38 0.96 8.66 7.00
CA LYS A 38 1.68 9.05 5.80
C LYS A 38 1.41 8.05 4.68
N LEU A 39 1.32 8.54 3.45
CA LEU A 39 1.06 7.77 2.24
C LEU A 39 2.25 7.88 1.28
N ARG A 40 2.98 6.77 1.15
CA ARG A 40 3.94 6.54 0.07
C ARG A 40 3.33 5.61 -0.96
N TYR A 41 3.54 5.90 -2.24
CA TYR A 41 3.06 5.02 -3.29
C TYR A 41 3.93 5.08 -4.54
N ILE A 42 3.89 3.98 -5.30
CA ILE A 42 4.52 3.85 -6.60
C ILE A 42 3.44 3.67 -7.67
N ILE A 43 3.59 4.39 -8.78
CA ILE A 43 2.76 4.25 -9.97
C ILE A 43 3.57 3.44 -10.98
N ILE A 44 2.96 2.37 -11.48
CA ILE A 44 3.62 1.45 -12.41
C ILE A 44 2.71 1.27 -13.61
N ASP A 45 3.18 1.73 -14.77
CA ASP A 45 2.60 1.33 -16.04
C ASP A 45 3.12 -0.08 -16.39
N LYS A 46 2.23 -1.07 -16.36
CA LYS A 46 2.57 -2.47 -16.63
C LYS A 46 3.01 -2.70 -18.07
N THR A 47 2.64 -1.82 -19.01
CA THR A 47 3.07 -1.93 -20.41
C THR A 47 4.56 -1.65 -20.58
N LEU A 48 5.16 -0.93 -19.64
CA LEU A 48 6.57 -0.58 -19.61
C LEU A 48 7.42 -1.58 -18.81
N ILE A 49 6.86 -2.74 -18.45
CA ILE A 49 7.58 -3.80 -17.73
C ILE A 49 7.97 -4.91 -18.70
N PHE A 50 9.22 -4.90 -19.13
CA PHE A 50 9.76 -5.82 -20.12
C PHE A 50 10.31 -7.10 -19.48
N SER A 51 10.81 -7.00 -18.24
CA SER A 51 11.32 -8.15 -17.48
C SER A 51 10.31 -9.31 -17.44
N GLU A 52 10.71 -10.45 -18.00
CA GLU A 52 9.87 -11.65 -18.03
C GLU A 52 9.55 -12.15 -16.61
N TYR A 53 10.53 -12.07 -15.71
CA TYR A 53 10.35 -12.43 -14.31
C TYR A 53 9.30 -11.54 -13.63
N LEU A 54 9.38 -10.22 -13.82
CA LEU A 54 8.40 -9.30 -13.24
C LEU A 54 7.00 -9.50 -13.85
N ARG A 55 6.91 -9.79 -15.15
CA ARG A 55 5.63 -10.09 -15.81
C ARG A 55 4.97 -11.37 -15.30
N LYS A 56 5.75 -12.41 -14.99
CA LYS A 56 5.22 -13.74 -14.64
C LYS A 56 5.01 -13.95 -13.14
N GLN A 57 5.97 -13.56 -12.28
CA GLN A 57 5.98 -14.01 -10.88
C GLN A 57 6.48 -12.98 -9.87
N GLY A 58 7.42 -12.12 -10.25
CA GLY A 58 8.15 -11.25 -9.32
C GLY A 58 7.53 -9.89 -9.03
N PHE A 59 6.47 -9.49 -9.75
CA PHE A 59 5.95 -8.11 -9.74
C PHE A 59 5.75 -7.56 -8.32
N TYR A 60 4.87 -8.19 -7.54
CA TYR A 60 4.51 -7.69 -6.22
C TYR A 60 5.67 -7.75 -5.23
N ASP A 61 6.54 -8.75 -5.33
CA ASP A 61 7.69 -8.93 -4.43
C ASP A 61 8.69 -7.80 -4.64
N TYR A 62 9.01 -7.57 -5.90
CA TYR A 62 9.93 -6.52 -6.34
C TYR A 62 9.44 -5.14 -5.95
N PHE A 63 8.18 -4.80 -6.27
CA PHE A 63 7.65 -3.46 -5.99
C PHE A 63 7.37 -3.22 -4.50
N THR A 64 6.97 -4.26 -3.75
CA THR A 64 6.85 -4.11 -2.29
C THR A 64 8.22 -3.87 -1.66
N LYS A 65 9.26 -4.61 -2.09
CA LYS A 65 10.64 -4.35 -1.67
C LYS A 65 11.05 -2.91 -2.02
N LEU A 66 10.79 -2.45 -3.24
CA LEU A 66 11.15 -1.10 -3.65
C LEU A 66 10.49 -0.04 -2.74
N ILE A 67 9.20 -0.12 -2.46
CA ILE A 67 8.52 0.80 -1.53
C ILE A 67 9.18 0.77 -0.14
N LEU A 68 9.54 -0.42 0.35
CA LEU A 68 10.22 -0.59 1.64
C LEU A 68 11.69 -0.11 1.63
N GLN A 69 12.35 -0.03 0.48
CA GLN A 69 13.69 0.55 0.34
C GLN A 69 13.64 2.08 0.29
N HIS A 70 12.60 2.64 -0.32
CA HIS A 70 12.36 4.08 -0.45
C HIS A 70 11.73 4.73 0.80
N GLU A 71 11.99 4.18 1.99
CA GLU A 71 11.41 4.69 3.24
C GLU A 71 12.19 5.85 3.90
N ASN A 72 13.28 6.31 3.25
CA ASN A 72 14.13 7.44 3.68
C ASN A 72 14.71 7.30 5.11
N ASN A 73 14.89 6.07 5.60
CA ASN A 73 15.32 5.75 6.96
C ASN A 73 14.36 6.25 8.06
N GLU A 74 13.10 6.50 7.74
CA GLU A 74 12.07 6.86 8.73
C GLU A 74 11.56 5.65 9.54
N ILE A 75 11.90 4.43 9.13
CA ILE A 75 11.36 3.19 9.66
C ILE A 75 12.48 2.36 10.29
N LEU A 76 12.35 2.12 11.60
CA LEU A 76 13.17 1.19 12.37
C LEU A 76 12.24 0.20 13.08
N GLU A 77 12.61 -1.08 13.05
CA GLU A 77 11.88 -2.17 13.71
C GLU A 77 10.37 -2.22 13.44
N ALA A 78 9.93 -1.89 12.22
CA ALA A 78 8.52 -1.84 11.91
C ALA A 78 7.85 -3.22 11.80
N VAL A 79 6.56 -3.22 12.12
CA VAL A 79 5.64 -4.31 11.80
C VAL A 79 4.94 -3.98 10.49
N VAL A 80 5.26 -4.73 9.43
CA VAL A 80 4.66 -4.58 8.11
C VAL A 80 3.41 -5.45 8.02
N TYR A 81 2.27 -4.83 7.70
CA TYR A 81 1.00 -5.52 7.46
C TYR A 81 0.75 -5.60 5.96
N LEU A 82 0.54 -6.81 5.46
CA LEU A 82 0.27 -7.08 4.04
C LEU A 82 -1.08 -7.77 3.89
N ASP A 83 -1.75 -7.47 2.79
CA ASP A 83 -2.97 -8.15 2.40
C ASP A 83 -2.72 -9.63 2.10
N LYS A 84 -3.59 -10.49 2.63
CA LYS A 84 -3.47 -11.93 2.53
C LYS A 84 -4.09 -12.44 1.22
N ASN A 85 -3.43 -12.14 0.12
CA ASN A 85 -3.81 -12.61 -1.22
C ASN A 85 -2.91 -13.75 -1.77
N ARG A 86 -1.94 -14.22 -0.97
CA ARG A 86 -0.93 -15.22 -1.36
C ARG A 86 -1.11 -16.56 -0.67
N SER A 87 -0.77 -17.65 -1.38
CA SER A 87 -0.65 -18.98 -0.79
C SER A 87 0.39 -19.01 0.34
N LYS A 88 0.29 -19.98 1.26
CA LYS A 88 1.22 -20.10 2.41
C LYS A 88 2.69 -20.15 1.97
N ALA A 89 3.01 -20.94 0.94
CA ALA A 89 4.36 -21.05 0.38
C ALA A 89 4.87 -19.72 -0.22
N LYS A 90 4.01 -19.00 -0.94
CA LYS A 90 4.36 -17.67 -1.51
C LYS A 90 4.58 -16.62 -0.41
N ARG A 91 3.81 -16.67 0.69
CA ARG A 91 4.02 -15.78 1.86
C ARG A 91 5.35 -16.04 2.55
N TYR A 92 5.72 -17.31 2.73
CA TYR A 92 7.00 -17.67 3.32
C TYR A 92 8.18 -17.19 2.48
N SER A 93 8.14 -17.47 1.17
CA SER A 93 9.17 -17.05 0.22
C SER A 93 9.33 -15.53 0.17
N PHE A 94 8.21 -14.81 0.14
CA PHE A 94 8.20 -13.35 0.22
C PHE A 94 8.83 -12.83 1.52
N ASN A 95 8.47 -13.39 2.68
CA ASN A 95 9.02 -12.96 3.96
C ASN A 95 10.54 -13.16 4.03
N LYS A 96 11.03 -14.29 3.51
CA LYS A 96 12.46 -14.57 3.41
C LYS A 96 13.15 -13.54 2.51
N TYR A 97 12.62 -13.32 1.31
CA TYR A 97 13.12 -12.33 0.35
C TYR A 97 13.21 -10.93 0.95
N ILE A 98 12.15 -10.42 1.58
CA ILE A 98 12.15 -9.08 2.17
C ILE A 98 13.16 -8.96 3.33
N ASN A 99 13.24 -9.97 4.21
CA ASN A 99 14.21 -9.94 5.30
C ASN A 99 15.66 -9.89 4.77
N GLU A 100 15.96 -10.68 3.74
CA GLU A 100 17.28 -10.68 3.10
C GLU A 100 17.59 -9.33 2.44
N GLN A 101 16.65 -8.80 1.66
CA GLN A 101 16.87 -7.58 0.89
C GLN A 101 16.85 -6.29 1.71
N ILE A 102 16.12 -6.25 2.83
CA ILE A 102 15.94 -5.03 3.62
C ILE A 102 16.81 -5.02 4.88
N ASN A 103 16.82 -6.11 5.65
CA ASN A 103 17.50 -6.14 6.94
C ASN A 103 18.98 -6.53 6.82
N LEU A 104 19.32 -7.52 5.99
CA LEU A 104 20.71 -7.98 5.87
C LEU A 104 21.58 -6.99 5.11
N ILE A 105 21.07 -6.45 3.98
CA ILE A 105 21.83 -5.51 3.14
C ILE A 105 22.15 -4.21 3.89
N ASN A 106 21.21 -3.71 4.71
CA ASN A 106 21.39 -2.43 5.39
C ASN A 106 22.04 -2.51 6.78
N LYS A 107 22.34 -3.74 7.28
CA LYS A 107 22.88 -4.03 8.64
C LYS A 107 22.10 -3.35 9.79
N LYS A 108 20.90 -2.86 9.53
CA LYS A 108 19.96 -2.24 10.47
C LYS A 108 18.65 -3.00 10.38
N LYS A 109 18.10 -3.38 11.52
CA LYS A 109 16.82 -4.12 11.59
C LYS A 109 15.66 -3.15 11.32
N LYS A 110 15.39 -2.88 10.04
CA LYS A 110 14.31 -1.98 9.60
C LYS A 110 12.94 -2.63 9.76
N ILE A 111 12.84 -3.93 9.48
CA ILE A 111 11.60 -4.69 9.58
C ILE A 111 11.73 -5.69 10.73
N LEU A 112 10.91 -5.52 11.76
CA LEU A 112 10.82 -6.45 12.88
C LEU A 112 9.99 -7.69 12.51
N LYS A 113 8.85 -7.48 11.86
CA LYS A 113 7.89 -8.55 11.56
C LYS A 113 7.04 -8.22 10.35
N ILE A 114 6.73 -9.24 9.55
CA ILE A 114 5.76 -9.17 8.45
C ILE A 114 4.54 -10.00 8.85
N LYS A 115 3.35 -9.41 8.81
CA LYS A 115 2.06 -10.05 9.08
C LYS A 115 1.22 -10.02 7.81
N HIS A 116 0.78 -11.21 7.38
CA HIS A 116 -0.19 -11.34 6.28
C HIS A 116 -1.58 -11.49 6.88
N CYS A 117 -2.42 -10.50 6.61
CA CYS A 117 -3.64 -10.22 7.36
C CYS A 117 -4.84 -10.14 6.42
N ASP A 118 -6.00 -10.61 6.87
CA ASP A 118 -7.25 -10.42 6.11
C ASP A 118 -7.71 -8.97 6.33
N SER A 119 -8.04 -8.27 5.24
CA SER A 119 -8.45 -6.86 5.23
C SER A 119 -9.60 -6.54 6.19
N LYS A 120 -10.55 -7.47 6.36
CA LYS A 120 -11.67 -7.36 7.32
C LYS A 120 -11.23 -7.13 8.77
N ASP A 121 -10.06 -7.67 9.14
CA ASP A 121 -9.56 -7.66 10.52
C ASP A 121 -8.56 -6.52 10.79
N PHE A 122 -8.05 -5.85 9.75
CA PHE A 122 -6.99 -4.84 9.87
C PHE A 122 -7.32 -3.56 9.09
N CYS A 123 -7.60 -2.48 9.83
CA CYS A 123 -7.95 -1.18 9.24
C CYS A 123 -6.86 -0.58 8.34
N VAL A 124 -5.58 -0.85 8.62
CA VAL A 124 -4.45 -0.34 7.82
C VAL A 124 -4.47 -0.89 6.39
N ILE A 125 -4.94 -2.12 6.18
CA ILE A 125 -5.10 -2.70 4.85
C ILE A 125 -6.23 -2.00 4.10
N GLN A 126 -7.33 -1.71 4.79
CA GLN A 126 -8.46 -0.97 4.21
C GLN A 126 -8.06 0.47 3.86
N ILE A 127 -7.24 1.14 4.69
CA ILE A 127 -6.67 2.46 4.36
C ILE A 127 -5.81 2.37 3.11
N ALA A 128 -4.92 1.37 3.02
CA ALA A 128 -4.08 1.17 1.85
C ALA A 128 -4.91 0.95 0.57
N ASP A 129 -5.97 0.14 0.62
CA ASP A 129 -6.88 -0.09 -0.50
C ASP A 129 -7.62 1.20 -0.93
N MET A 130 -8.18 1.94 0.03
CA MET A 130 -8.89 3.19 -0.23
C MET A 130 -7.97 4.25 -0.88
N CYS A 131 -6.73 4.39 -0.38
CA CYS A 131 -5.74 5.28 -0.96
C CYS A 131 -5.28 4.80 -2.34
N ALA A 132 -5.01 3.51 -2.53
CA ALA A 132 -4.59 2.94 -3.81
C ALA A 132 -5.65 3.16 -4.90
N GLY A 133 -6.93 2.92 -4.60
CA GLY A 133 -8.02 3.17 -5.55
C GLY A 133 -8.19 4.65 -5.90
N THR A 134 -7.88 5.54 -4.96
CA THR A 134 -7.89 6.99 -5.19
C THR A 134 -6.76 7.43 -6.13
N VAL A 135 -5.54 6.96 -5.87
CA VAL A 135 -4.39 7.21 -6.75
C VAL A 135 -4.66 6.65 -8.14
N PHE A 136 -5.20 5.43 -8.22
CA PHE A 136 -5.56 4.81 -9.49
C PHE A 136 -6.56 5.66 -10.29
N GLN A 137 -7.60 6.23 -9.66
CA GLN A 137 -8.54 7.11 -10.36
C GLN A 137 -7.91 8.39 -10.92
N LYS A 138 -6.94 8.99 -10.21
CA LYS A 138 -6.18 10.14 -10.73
C LYS A 138 -5.47 9.77 -12.02
N TYR A 139 -4.72 8.67 -11.99
CA TYR A 139 -3.81 8.30 -13.09
C TYR A 139 -4.52 7.65 -14.27
N GLU A 140 -5.51 6.80 -14.01
CA GLU A 140 -6.23 6.07 -15.05
C GLU A 140 -7.33 6.92 -15.71
N LYS A 141 -8.01 7.76 -14.92
CA LYS A 141 -9.26 8.44 -15.35
C LYS A 141 -9.19 9.96 -15.29
N GLY A 142 -8.06 10.54 -14.86
CA GLY A 142 -7.96 11.98 -14.61
C GLY A 142 -8.87 12.48 -13.48
N ASN A 143 -9.47 11.60 -12.69
CA ASN A 143 -10.43 11.99 -11.65
C ASN A 143 -9.71 12.33 -10.35
N LEU A 144 -9.70 13.62 -10.02
CA LEU A 144 -9.02 14.17 -8.83
C LEU A 144 -9.91 14.26 -7.58
N GLU A 145 -11.19 13.87 -7.66
CA GLU A 145 -12.18 14.11 -6.59
C GLU A 145 -11.71 13.61 -5.21
N PHE A 146 -11.29 12.35 -5.13
CA PHE A 146 -10.77 11.77 -3.89
C PHE A 146 -9.28 12.06 -3.69
N TYR A 147 -8.54 12.25 -4.78
CA TYR A 147 -7.10 12.52 -4.72
C TYR A 147 -6.81 13.80 -3.96
N ASN A 148 -7.59 14.84 -4.21
CA ASN A 148 -7.47 16.11 -3.51
C ASN A 148 -7.68 15.99 -2.00
N LEU A 149 -8.50 15.02 -1.55
CA LEU A 149 -8.72 14.78 -0.12
C LEU A 149 -7.51 14.13 0.55
N ILE A 150 -6.79 13.24 -0.15
CA ILE A 150 -5.65 12.52 0.44
C ILE A 150 -4.31 13.24 0.27
N LYS A 151 -4.25 14.34 -0.49
CA LYS A 151 -3.03 15.15 -0.70
C LYS A 151 -2.25 15.43 0.59
N PRO A 152 -2.88 15.82 1.73
CA PRO A 152 -2.16 16.07 2.97
C PRO A 152 -1.45 14.84 3.57
N LEU A 153 -1.84 13.63 3.17
CA LEU A 153 -1.22 12.39 3.63
C LEU A 153 0.00 12.01 2.81
N ILE A 154 0.11 12.52 1.57
CA ILE A 154 1.14 12.10 0.62
C ILE A 154 2.49 12.67 1.06
N ASN A 155 3.43 11.78 1.38
CA ASN A 155 4.81 12.14 1.70
C ASN A 155 5.80 11.73 0.61
N ASP A 156 5.43 10.78 -0.25
CA ASP A 156 6.23 10.39 -1.40
C ASP A 156 5.36 9.83 -2.53
N GLU A 157 5.67 10.24 -3.76
CA GLU A 157 4.98 9.87 -4.98
C GLU A 157 6.02 9.53 -6.04
N TRP A 158 6.04 8.26 -6.46
CA TRP A 158 7.04 7.79 -7.41
C TRP A 158 6.42 7.15 -8.64
N ILE A 159 6.67 7.74 -9.81
CA ILE A 159 6.35 7.10 -11.11
C ILE A 159 7.52 6.21 -11.50
N PHE A 160 7.28 4.89 -11.53
CA PHE A 160 8.27 3.92 -11.95
C PHE A 160 8.53 4.02 -13.45
N LYS A 161 9.81 4.11 -13.83
CA LYS A 161 10.28 3.99 -15.21
C LYS A 161 11.34 2.89 -15.22
N GLU A 162 11.14 1.83 -15.98
CA GLU A 162 12.17 0.80 -16.16
C GLU A 162 13.33 1.46 -16.92
N LYS A 163 14.49 1.59 -16.27
CA LYS A 163 15.70 2.07 -16.94
C LYS A 163 16.25 0.94 -17.80
N HIS A 164 16.24 1.10 -19.11
CA HIS A 164 17.02 0.26 -20.00
C HIS A 164 18.50 0.45 -19.64
N LYS A 165 19.17 -0.65 -19.27
CA LYS A 165 20.63 -0.75 -19.27
C LYS A 165 21.05 -1.43 -20.56
#